data_AF-A0A061J274-F1
#
_entry.id   AF-A0A061J274-F1
#
_cell.length_a   1.000
_cell.length_b   1.000
_cell.length_c   1.000
_cell.angle_alpha   90.00
_cell.angle_beta   90.00
_cell.angle_gamma   90.00
#
_symmetry.space_group_name_H-M   'P 1'
#
loop_
_entity.id
_entity.type
_entity.pdbx_description
1 polymer ?
#
loop_
_entity_poly.entity_id
_entity_poly.type
_entity_poly.pdbx_seq_one_letter_code
_entity_poly.pdbx_strand_id
1 'polypeptide(L)'
;MKRWSLCLSSFQRLPFGIRSPAGGINLNKGLLSDKERGDPFTEPTVYRSKKSIAAMHKVLRKTERLRREEKQKEAMNALGVDSSMERELMSGAAQPLQKEAIAAVRAMDEERLTSSDPGSEYTTALQRLMEREVDRREHMMDKFGQPPTAKEFHRLFTQLRHADDETEAIERHQKRLVEEYGIYPSMRLDAYMLDDDTYFPEWVKALPYSIRDRVKYGSLGLTEEDEALRVTLGRMPLDRRRQEWDRQKKAREYKAAKEETLTLAELRDARQGKRRFHWLQRKRQKRASMLRRLTLRKPEAFELWPSTLVDYSQRIAFIAQHVENGLDTKGQWPLDPQELARARVRRSQEEAERTFLLNTEEKKTLKRKTTSSNDNNIMQMLRALDTPEKPFRRLSRKVYANRVNAIVHGDQDEYGRKYRKMESRARRRIRPYESLGEMALSKEVRKEPRVYASGLNHTDDEHWPKHTKSWADGMPSIRYAA
;
A
#
# COMPACT_ATOMS: atom_id res chain seq x y z
N MET A 1 -23.93 -27.11 -34.50
CA MET A 1 -23.80 -28.05 -33.35
C MET A 1 -23.37 -27.35 -32.05
N LYS A 2 -24.17 -26.41 -31.49
CA LYS A 2 -23.85 -25.72 -30.19
C LYS A 2 -24.98 -25.76 -29.15
N ARG A 3 -26.18 -26.24 -29.50
CA ARG A 3 -27.36 -26.23 -28.61
C ARG A 3 -27.44 -27.45 -27.68
N TRP A 4 -26.87 -28.61 -28.06
CA TRP A 4 -26.93 -29.83 -27.24
C TRP A 4 -26.00 -29.81 -26.01
N SER A 5 -24.97 -28.96 -25.99
CA SER A 5 -24.03 -28.84 -24.86
C SER A 5 -24.63 -28.13 -23.63
N LEU A 6 -25.62 -27.26 -23.82
CA LEU A 6 -26.26 -26.51 -22.73
C LEU A 6 -27.12 -27.41 -21.83
N CYS A 7 -27.90 -28.34 -22.41
CA CYS A 7 -28.72 -29.28 -21.63
C CYS A 7 -27.88 -30.33 -20.87
N LEU A 8 -26.73 -30.74 -21.41
CA LEU A 8 -25.80 -31.65 -20.73
C LEU A 8 -25.12 -30.98 -19.52
N SER A 9 -24.89 -29.66 -19.58
CA SER A 9 -24.21 -28.92 -18.52
C SER A 9 -24.99 -28.85 -17.20
N SER A 10 -26.32 -28.74 -17.26
CA SER A 10 -27.17 -28.72 -16.07
C SER A 10 -27.29 -30.11 -15.45
N PHE A 11 -27.39 -31.16 -16.26
CA PHE A 11 -27.45 -32.55 -15.79
C PHE A 11 -26.15 -32.98 -15.10
N GLN A 12 -24.98 -32.59 -15.63
CA GLN A 12 -23.68 -32.82 -14.98
C GLN A 12 -23.53 -32.10 -13.62
N ARG A 13 -24.21 -30.97 -13.43
CA ARG A 13 -24.18 -30.18 -12.18
C ARG A 13 -25.19 -30.67 -11.14
N LEU A 14 -26.15 -31.50 -11.54
CA LEU A 14 -27.26 -31.99 -10.70
C LEU A 14 -26.82 -32.56 -9.33
N PRO A 15 -25.74 -33.38 -9.20
CA PRO A 15 -25.34 -33.92 -7.89
C PRO A 15 -24.72 -32.88 -6.94
N PHE A 16 -24.36 -31.68 -7.40
CA PHE A 16 -23.67 -30.66 -6.58
C PHE A 16 -24.48 -29.36 -6.42
N GLY A 17 -25.31 -29.02 -7.41
CA GLY A 17 -26.04 -27.76 -7.44
C GLY A 17 -27.21 -27.73 -6.45
N ILE A 18 -27.46 -26.55 -5.88
CA ILE A 18 -28.70 -26.29 -5.11
C ILE A 18 -29.88 -26.45 -6.06
N ARG A 19 -30.88 -27.22 -5.65
CA ARG A 19 -32.13 -27.44 -6.38
C ARG A 19 -33.25 -26.74 -5.64
N SER A 20 -33.88 -25.76 -6.27
CA SER A 20 -35.02 -25.04 -5.71
C SER A 20 -36.14 -24.96 -6.74
N PRO A 21 -37.33 -25.53 -6.46
CA PRO A 21 -38.48 -25.41 -7.37
C PRO A 21 -39.02 -23.97 -7.43
N ALA A 22 -38.82 -23.19 -6.36
CA ALA A 22 -39.22 -21.79 -6.25
C ALA A 22 -38.15 -20.80 -6.74
N GLY A 23 -37.13 -21.28 -7.48
CA GLY A 23 -36.06 -20.42 -8.00
C GLY A 23 -35.13 -19.81 -6.93
N GLY A 24 -35.16 -20.30 -5.69
CA GLY A 24 -34.35 -19.79 -4.58
C GLY A 24 -34.93 -18.55 -3.89
N ILE A 25 -36.21 -18.23 -4.09
CA ILE A 25 -36.87 -17.09 -3.42
C ILE A 25 -37.09 -17.42 -1.94
N ASN A 26 -36.38 -16.72 -1.05
CA ASN A 26 -36.44 -16.88 0.40
C ASN A 26 -36.66 -15.54 1.14
N LEU A 27 -37.63 -14.74 0.67
CA LEU A 27 -37.95 -13.44 1.24
C LEU A 27 -38.77 -13.59 2.55
N ASN A 28 -38.19 -13.19 3.67
CA ASN A 28 -38.90 -13.11 4.95
C ASN A 28 -39.34 -11.66 5.22
N LYS A 29 -40.65 -11.42 5.24
CA LYS A 29 -41.23 -10.09 5.47
C LYS A 29 -41.15 -9.61 6.93
N GLY A 30 -40.82 -10.50 7.87
CA GLY A 30 -40.62 -10.16 9.29
C GLY A 30 -39.19 -9.81 9.66
N LEU A 31 -38.21 -9.98 8.76
CA LEU A 31 -36.84 -9.51 8.97
C LEU A 31 -36.73 -8.04 8.57
N LEU A 32 -35.97 -7.26 9.35
CA LEU A 32 -35.61 -5.89 9.00
C LEU A 32 -34.82 -5.88 7.68
N SER A 33 -35.38 -5.23 6.66
CA SER A 33 -34.70 -4.98 5.40
C SER A 33 -33.70 -3.84 5.53
N ASP A 34 -32.84 -3.71 4.52
CA ASP A 34 -31.88 -2.61 4.44
C ASP A 34 -32.57 -1.23 4.39
N LYS A 35 -33.83 -1.17 3.93
CA LYS A 35 -34.61 0.08 3.95
C LYS A 35 -35.06 0.46 5.36
N GLU A 36 -35.55 -0.49 6.15
CA GLU A 36 -35.95 -0.22 7.55
C GLU A 36 -34.74 0.09 8.43
N ARG A 37 -33.59 -0.54 8.16
CA ARG A 37 -32.33 -0.22 8.87
C ARG A 37 -31.81 1.19 8.55
N GLY A 38 -32.20 1.76 7.42
CA GLY A 38 -31.85 3.13 7.05
C GLY A 38 -30.37 3.29 6.72
N ASP A 39 -29.67 4.14 7.48
CA ASP A 39 -28.28 4.53 7.21
C ASP A 39 -27.30 3.79 8.15
N PRO A 40 -26.43 2.90 7.64
CA PRO A 40 -25.55 2.09 8.47
C PRO A 40 -24.33 2.85 9.01
N PHE A 41 -24.20 4.17 8.80
CA PHE A 41 -23.03 4.94 9.25
C PHE A 41 -22.80 4.91 10.77
N THR A 42 -23.83 4.60 11.56
CA THR A 42 -23.78 4.46 13.02
C THR A 42 -23.18 3.12 13.49
N GLU A 43 -23.06 2.13 12.59
CA GLU A 43 -22.50 0.83 12.92
C GLU A 43 -20.97 0.92 13.15
N PRO A 44 -20.42 0.30 14.20
CA PRO A 44 -18.99 0.36 14.51
C PRO A 44 -18.11 -0.23 13.41
N THR A 45 -18.65 -1.18 12.65
CA THR A 45 -17.95 -1.77 11.50
C THR A 45 -17.78 -0.78 10.34
N VAL A 46 -18.62 0.26 10.27
CA VAL A 46 -18.62 1.27 9.22
C VAL A 46 -17.75 2.47 9.62
N TYR A 47 -18.05 3.16 10.74
CA TYR A 47 -17.32 4.38 11.12
C TYR A 47 -15.89 4.11 11.64
N ARG A 48 -15.58 2.89 12.11
CA ARG A 48 -14.20 2.49 12.47
C ARG A 48 -13.47 1.76 11.33
N SER A 49 -14.07 1.64 10.15
CA SER A 49 -13.45 0.95 9.01
C SER A 49 -12.21 1.70 8.53
N LYS A 50 -11.02 1.11 8.74
CA LYS A 50 -9.74 1.64 8.24
C LYS A 50 -9.28 0.99 6.93
N LYS A 51 -10.13 0.16 6.32
CA LYS A 51 -9.78 -0.65 5.14
C LYS A 51 -10.62 -0.34 3.91
N SER A 52 -11.78 0.30 4.07
CA SER A 52 -12.64 0.73 2.95
C SER A 52 -12.55 2.23 2.77
N ILE A 53 -12.17 2.65 1.56
CA ILE A 53 -12.15 4.05 1.12
C ILE A 53 -13.57 4.61 1.14
N ALA A 54 -14.55 3.84 0.65
CA ALA A 54 -15.94 4.30 0.58
C ALA A 54 -16.56 4.49 1.96
N ALA A 55 -16.31 3.57 2.91
CA ALA A 55 -16.79 3.71 4.28
C ALA A 55 -16.21 4.97 4.93
N MET A 56 -14.88 5.14 4.88
CA MET A 56 -14.20 6.31 5.43
C MET A 56 -14.73 7.61 4.83
N HIS A 57 -14.74 7.71 3.50
CA HIS A 57 -15.15 8.93 2.81
C HIS A 57 -16.63 9.27 3.03
N LYS A 58 -17.53 8.27 2.97
CA LYS A 58 -18.97 8.51 3.17
C LYS A 58 -19.31 8.87 4.61
N VAL A 59 -18.67 8.20 5.59
CA VAL A 59 -18.87 8.52 7.02
C VAL A 59 -18.40 9.93 7.32
N LEU A 60 -17.17 10.30 6.91
CA LEU A 60 -16.63 11.64 7.12
C LEU A 60 -17.60 12.70 6.56
N ARG A 61 -17.98 12.55 5.29
CA ARG A 61 -18.92 13.45 4.62
C ARG A 61 -20.28 13.52 5.34
N LYS A 62 -20.83 12.38 5.79
CA LYS A 62 -22.11 12.33 6.52
C LYS A 62 -22.01 13.04 7.87
N THR A 63 -20.92 12.80 8.62
CA THR A 63 -20.71 13.42 9.94
C THR A 63 -20.48 14.93 9.85
N GLU A 64 -19.71 15.39 8.87
CA GLU A 64 -19.51 16.82 8.65
C GLU A 64 -20.80 17.51 8.23
N ARG A 65 -21.56 16.87 7.34
CA ARG A 65 -22.87 17.37 6.92
C ARG A 65 -23.84 17.49 8.10
N LEU A 66 -23.98 16.45 8.91
CA LEU A 66 -24.89 16.47 10.07
C LEU A 66 -24.48 17.52 11.10
N ARG A 67 -23.17 17.65 11.41
CA ARG A 67 -22.67 18.69 12.32
C ARG A 67 -22.94 20.10 11.79
N ARG A 68 -22.87 20.28 10.47
CA ARG A 68 -23.16 21.55 9.84
C ARG A 68 -24.65 21.89 9.88
N GLU A 69 -25.51 20.94 9.51
CA GLU A 69 -26.97 21.08 9.62
C GLU A 69 -27.40 21.39 11.07
N GLU A 70 -26.77 20.76 12.07
CA GLU A 70 -27.00 21.03 13.49
C GLU A 70 -26.58 22.46 13.89
N LYS A 71 -25.36 22.88 13.53
CA LYS A 71 -24.87 24.25 13.81
C LYS A 71 -25.71 25.33 13.12
N GLN A 72 -26.09 25.11 11.87
CA GLN A 72 -26.94 26.03 11.13
C GLN A 72 -28.30 26.16 11.82
N LYS A 73 -28.91 25.03 12.21
CA LYS A 73 -30.18 25.01 12.93
C LYS A 73 -30.09 25.72 14.28
N GLU A 74 -29.01 25.50 15.05
CA GLU A 74 -28.76 26.22 16.31
C GLU A 74 -28.63 27.73 16.11
N ALA A 75 -27.89 28.15 15.08
CA ALA A 75 -27.73 29.57 14.73
C ALA A 75 -29.05 30.22 14.30
N MET A 76 -29.85 29.55 13.47
CA MET A 76 -31.16 30.06 13.03
C MET A 76 -32.16 30.15 14.18
N ASN A 77 -32.20 29.12 15.05
CA ASN A 77 -33.02 29.14 16.25
C ASN A 77 -32.63 30.29 17.21
N ALA A 78 -31.33 30.58 17.35
CA ALA A 78 -30.85 31.70 18.17
C ALA A 78 -31.26 33.07 17.60
N LEU A 79 -31.51 33.15 16.29
CA LEU A 79 -32.04 34.35 15.62
C LEU A 79 -33.58 34.42 15.65
N GLY A 80 -34.26 33.48 16.30
CA GLY A 80 -35.72 33.42 16.35
C GLY A 80 -36.38 33.00 15.02
N VAL A 81 -35.59 32.52 14.05
CA VAL A 81 -36.10 32.09 12.74
C VAL A 81 -36.57 30.65 12.81
N ASP A 82 -37.84 30.43 12.48
CA ASP A 82 -38.40 29.09 12.42
C ASP A 82 -37.99 28.32 11.16
N SER A 83 -38.18 26.99 11.18
CA SER A 83 -37.77 26.12 10.07
C SER A 83 -38.52 26.36 8.74
N SER A 84 -39.66 27.07 8.77
CA SER A 84 -40.43 27.40 7.57
C SER A 84 -39.83 28.63 6.88
N MET A 85 -39.58 29.67 7.68
CA MET A 85 -38.93 30.90 7.28
C MET A 85 -37.49 30.66 6.83
N GLU A 86 -36.74 29.77 7.49
CA GLU A 86 -35.41 29.35 7.03
C GLU A 86 -35.44 28.79 5.60
N ARG A 87 -36.42 27.94 5.27
CA ARG A 87 -36.54 27.37 3.92
C ARG A 87 -36.97 28.41 2.89
N GLU A 88 -37.86 29.31 3.26
CA GLU A 88 -38.30 30.41 2.38
C GLU A 88 -37.16 31.37 2.07
N LEU A 89 -36.31 31.68 3.05
CA LEU A 89 -35.10 32.49 2.85
C LEU A 89 -34.04 31.74 2.04
N MET A 90 -33.81 30.44 2.30
CA MET A 90 -32.85 29.61 1.53
C MET A 90 -33.25 29.41 0.07
N SER A 91 -34.55 29.29 -0.21
CA SER A 91 -35.08 29.16 -1.58
C SER A 91 -35.17 30.50 -2.31
N GLY A 92 -34.93 31.62 -1.62
CA GLY A 92 -35.13 32.97 -2.16
C GLY A 92 -36.59 33.31 -2.42
N ALA A 93 -37.53 32.52 -1.87
CA ALA A 93 -38.96 32.70 -2.05
C ALA A 93 -39.51 33.89 -1.24
N ALA A 94 -38.86 34.22 -0.12
CA ALA A 94 -39.18 35.38 0.70
C ALA A 94 -38.05 36.42 0.67
N GLN A 95 -38.40 37.70 0.52
CA GLN A 95 -37.44 38.79 0.69
C GLN A 95 -37.20 39.05 2.20
N PRO A 96 -35.94 39.19 2.64
CA PRO A 96 -35.63 39.47 4.04
C PRO A 96 -35.96 40.93 4.38
N LEU A 97 -37.20 41.18 4.82
CA LEU A 97 -37.69 42.52 5.18
C LEU A 97 -37.52 42.84 6.68
N GLN A 98 -37.50 41.83 7.54
CA GLN A 98 -37.36 41.97 9.00
C GLN A 98 -35.89 41.88 9.44
N LYS A 99 -35.53 42.53 10.56
CA LYS A 99 -34.15 42.52 11.09
C LYS A 99 -33.62 41.11 11.33
N GLU A 100 -34.46 40.22 11.85
CA GLU A 100 -34.16 38.80 12.08
C GLU A 100 -33.93 38.06 10.75
N ALA A 101 -34.78 38.29 9.75
CA ALA A 101 -34.63 37.74 8.41
C ALA A 101 -33.33 38.20 7.72
N ILE A 102 -32.98 39.48 7.87
CA ILE A 102 -31.73 40.06 7.34
C ILE A 102 -30.52 39.45 8.05
N ALA A 103 -30.57 39.30 9.37
CA ALA A 103 -29.50 38.68 10.15
C ALA A 103 -29.32 37.20 9.77
N ALA A 104 -30.42 36.47 9.56
CA ALA A 104 -30.40 35.08 9.12
C ALA A 104 -29.82 34.91 7.72
N VAL A 105 -30.22 35.75 6.75
CA VAL A 105 -29.63 35.73 5.40
C VAL A 105 -28.13 36.05 5.45
N ARG A 106 -27.71 37.05 6.24
CA ARG A 106 -26.29 37.35 6.43
C ARG A 106 -25.53 36.16 7.03
N ALA A 107 -26.08 35.50 8.04
CA ALA A 107 -25.47 34.32 8.64
C ALA A 107 -25.38 33.14 7.65
N MET A 108 -26.40 32.93 6.81
CA MET A 108 -26.39 31.89 5.78
C MET A 108 -25.39 32.18 4.65
N ASP A 109 -25.31 33.43 4.19
CA ASP A 109 -24.34 33.85 3.18
C ASP A 109 -22.91 33.79 3.73
N GLU A 110 -22.72 34.28 4.96
CA GLU A 110 -21.47 34.16 5.68
C GLU A 110 -21.09 32.69 5.82
N GLU A 111 -21.98 31.80 6.27
CA GLU A 111 -21.66 30.39 6.37
C GLU A 111 -21.34 29.79 4.99
N ARG A 112 -22.08 30.12 3.93
CA ARG A 112 -21.87 29.57 2.59
C ARG A 112 -20.53 29.97 1.97
N LEU A 113 -20.07 31.20 2.23
CA LEU A 113 -18.75 31.70 1.81
C LEU A 113 -17.63 31.32 2.81
N THR A 114 -18.04 31.22 4.07
CA THR A 114 -17.45 30.92 5.40
C THR A 114 -16.92 29.53 5.70
N SER A 115 -17.58 28.53 5.16
CA SER A 115 -17.36 27.15 5.57
C SER A 115 -16.94 26.30 4.38
N SER A 116 -16.13 25.29 4.66
CA SER A 116 -15.73 24.33 3.66
C SER A 116 -16.91 23.42 3.31
N ASP A 117 -16.95 22.96 2.06
CA ASP A 117 -17.94 21.98 1.64
C ASP A 117 -17.79 20.69 2.47
N PRO A 118 -18.90 20.08 2.92
CA PRO A 118 -18.83 18.83 3.67
C PRO A 118 -18.25 17.71 2.79
N GLY A 119 -17.24 17.03 3.30
CA GLY A 119 -16.43 16.02 2.62
C GLY A 119 -15.20 16.59 1.89
N SER A 120 -14.86 17.86 2.09
CA SER A 120 -13.64 18.47 1.55
C SER A 120 -12.37 17.93 2.23
N GLU A 121 -12.45 17.58 3.52
CA GLU A 121 -11.31 17.02 4.26
C GLU A 121 -10.85 15.68 3.67
N TYR A 122 -9.58 15.62 3.30
CA TYR A 122 -8.94 14.41 2.81
C TYR A 122 -7.94 13.91 3.85
N THR A 123 -8.23 12.75 4.45
CA THR A 123 -7.43 12.21 5.56
C THR A 123 -6.23 11.41 5.08
N THR A 124 -5.16 11.38 5.88
CA THR A 124 -3.96 10.54 5.61
C THR A 124 -4.27 9.06 5.48
N ALA A 125 -5.28 8.57 6.20
CA ALA A 125 -5.70 7.18 6.09
C ALA A 125 -6.34 6.89 4.72
N LEU A 126 -7.04 7.85 4.10
CA LEU A 126 -7.50 7.73 2.72
C LEU A 126 -6.31 7.72 1.75
N GLN A 127 -5.34 8.63 1.91
CA GLN A 127 -4.11 8.66 1.10
C GLN A 127 -3.39 7.31 1.13
N ARG A 128 -3.12 6.78 2.33
CA ARG A 128 -2.50 5.47 2.52
C ARG A 128 -3.27 4.34 1.85
N LEU A 129 -4.61 4.37 1.90
CA LEU A 129 -5.44 3.35 1.24
C LEU A 129 -5.40 3.44 -0.28
N MET A 130 -5.26 4.64 -0.84
CA MET A 130 -5.08 4.84 -2.27
C MET A 130 -3.74 4.26 -2.74
N GLU A 131 -2.66 4.53 -1.99
CA GLU A 131 -1.33 3.98 -2.29
C GLU A 131 -1.22 2.47 -2.03
N ARG A 132 -2.05 1.92 -1.12
CA ARG A 132 -2.02 0.51 -0.72
C ARG A 132 -2.15 -0.46 -1.90
N GLU A 133 -2.81 -0.07 -2.98
CA GLU A 133 -2.89 -0.92 -4.16
C GLU A 133 -1.52 -1.06 -4.86
N VAL A 134 -0.68 -0.04 -4.85
CA VAL A 134 0.71 -0.11 -5.33
C VAL A 134 1.52 -1.03 -4.40
N ASP A 135 1.47 -0.79 -3.09
CA ASP A 135 2.16 -1.60 -2.08
C ASP A 135 1.76 -3.09 -2.18
N ARG A 136 0.46 -3.37 -2.37
CA ARG A 136 -0.05 -4.74 -2.56
C ARG A 136 0.53 -5.38 -3.81
N ARG A 137 0.58 -4.67 -4.93
CA ARG A 137 1.14 -5.21 -6.18
C ARG A 137 2.62 -5.52 -6.03
N GLU A 138 3.39 -4.61 -5.44
CA GLU A 138 4.82 -4.82 -5.17
C GLU A 138 5.03 -6.03 -4.25
N HIS A 139 4.26 -6.14 -3.16
CA HIS A 139 4.31 -7.31 -2.27
C HIS A 139 3.97 -8.62 -2.98
N MET A 140 2.92 -8.64 -3.82
CA MET A 140 2.51 -9.84 -4.55
C MET A 140 3.55 -10.27 -5.58
N MET A 141 4.19 -9.31 -6.25
CA MET A 141 5.27 -9.57 -7.19
C MET A 141 6.55 -10.04 -6.50
N ASP A 142 6.85 -9.52 -5.32
CA ASP A 142 8.02 -9.95 -4.53
C ASP A 142 7.84 -11.37 -3.97
N LYS A 143 6.63 -11.69 -3.51
CA LYS A 143 6.34 -12.96 -2.84
C LYS A 143 6.02 -14.12 -3.80
N PHE A 144 5.39 -13.83 -4.93
CA PHE A 144 4.89 -14.84 -5.86
C PHE A 144 5.33 -14.60 -7.31
N GLY A 145 6.24 -13.66 -7.55
CA GLY A 145 6.77 -13.38 -8.88
C GLY A 145 7.60 -14.56 -9.38
N GLN A 146 7.34 -14.95 -10.63
CA GLN A 146 8.24 -15.86 -11.33
C GLN A 146 9.58 -15.16 -11.64
N PRO A 147 10.66 -15.94 -11.84
CA PRO A 147 11.93 -15.40 -12.31
C PRO A 147 11.74 -14.53 -13.56
N PRO A 148 12.37 -13.35 -13.64
CA PRO A 148 12.15 -12.43 -14.74
C PRO A 148 12.64 -13.01 -16.06
N THR A 149 11.95 -12.65 -17.14
CA THR A 149 12.40 -12.94 -18.52
C THR A 149 13.66 -12.13 -18.88
N ALA A 150 14.26 -12.42 -20.03
CA ALA A 150 15.43 -11.69 -20.54
C ALA A 150 15.26 -10.17 -20.58
N LYS A 151 14.14 -9.73 -21.16
CA LYS A 151 13.80 -8.32 -21.32
C LYS A 151 13.50 -7.66 -19.98
N GLU A 152 12.80 -8.36 -19.08
CA GLU A 152 12.50 -7.85 -17.74
C GLU A 152 13.76 -7.71 -16.89
N PHE A 153 14.67 -8.69 -16.93
CA PHE A 153 15.95 -8.63 -16.25
C PHE A 153 16.78 -7.44 -16.72
N HIS A 154 16.93 -7.24 -18.04
CA HIS A 154 17.68 -6.11 -18.57
C HIS A 154 17.06 -4.77 -18.16
N ARG A 155 15.73 -4.64 -18.18
CA ARG A 155 15.03 -3.44 -17.70
C ARG A 155 15.30 -3.17 -16.22
N LEU A 156 15.19 -4.19 -15.36
CA LEU A 156 15.47 -4.06 -13.92
C LEU A 156 16.94 -3.67 -13.66
N PHE A 157 17.88 -4.29 -14.38
CA PHE A 157 19.30 -3.98 -14.27
C PHE A 157 19.59 -2.54 -14.69
N THR A 158 19.07 -2.13 -15.85
CA THR A 158 19.24 -0.77 -16.39
C THR A 158 18.65 0.28 -15.44
N GLN A 159 17.47 0.01 -14.88
CA GLN A 159 16.85 0.86 -13.86
C GLN A 159 17.69 0.98 -12.59
N LEU A 160 18.33 -0.10 -12.15
CA LEU A 160 19.16 -0.09 -10.95
C LEU A 160 20.50 0.60 -11.17
N ARG A 161 21.10 0.44 -12.36
CA ARG A 161 22.35 1.08 -12.76
C ARG A 161 22.21 2.59 -12.92
N HIS A 162 21.15 3.06 -13.59
CA HIS A 162 20.91 4.49 -13.82
C HIS A 162 20.14 5.19 -12.70
N ALA A 163 19.89 4.50 -11.57
CA ALA A 163 19.21 5.12 -10.45
C ALA A 163 20.00 6.30 -9.88
N ASP A 164 21.33 6.18 -9.85
CA ASP A 164 22.22 7.21 -9.34
C ASP A 164 22.36 8.36 -10.36
N ASP A 165 22.55 8.05 -11.66
CA ASP A 165 22.54 9.04 -12.75
C ASP A 165 21.23 9.88 -12.76
N GLU A 166 20.09 9.24 -12.52
CA GLU A 166 18.80 9.92 -12.47
C GLU A 166 18.71 10.87 -11.27
N THR A 167 19.27 10.48 -10.11
CA THR A 167 19.33 11.38 -8.94
C THR A 167 20.23 12.58 -9.19
N GLU A 168 21.39 12.39 -9.82
CA GLU A 168 22.30 13.48 -10.18
C GLU A 168 21.68 14.42 -11.23
N ALA A 169 20.94 13.88 -12.21
CA ALA A 169 20.23 14.69 -13.19
C ALA A 169 19.12 15.55 -12.54
N ILE A 170 18.36 14.97 -11.61
CA ILE A 170 17.34 15.70 -10.84
C ILE A 170 17.99 16.84 -10.05
N GLU A 171 19.09 16.56 -9.35
CA GLU A 171 19.82 17.56 -8.57
C GLU A 171 20.35 18.69 -9.46
N ARG A 172 20.92 18.36 -10.63
CA ARG A 172 21.37 19.36 -11.61
C ARG A 172 20.23 20.26 -12.08
N HIS A 173 19.06 19.70 -12.39
CA HIS A 173 17.89 20.49 -12.78
C HIS A 173 17.35 21.34 -11.63
N GLN A 174 17.36 20.84 -10.39
CA GLN A 174 16.96 21.61 -9.22
C GLN A 174 17.92 22.76 -8.95
N LYS A 175 19.23 22.52 -9.03
CA LYS A 175 20.27 23.55 -8.88
C LYS A 175 20.11 24.65 -9.92
N ARG A 176 19.95 24.27 -11.19
CA ARG A 176 19.67 25.21 -12.28
C ARG A 176 18.43 26.08 -12.01
N LEU A 177 17.36 25.47 -11.53
CA LEU A 177 16.10 26.16 -11.23
C LEU A 177 16.25 27.18 -10.08
N VAL A 178 17.08 26.88 -9.10
CA VAL A 178 17.39 27.80 -8.00
C VAL A 178 18.33 28.92 -8.48
N GLU A 179 19.39 28.59 -9.21
CA GLU A 179 20.44 29.54 -9.62
C GLU A 179 20.01 30.47 -10.76
N GLU A 180 19.32 29.97 -11.79
CA GLU A 180 18.93 30.79 -12.95
C GLU A 180 17.61 31.53 -12.74
N TYR A 181 16.66 30.94 -12.01
CA TYR A 181 15.29 31.47 -11.88
C TYR A 181 14.94 31.95 -10.47
N GLY A 182 15.84 31.76 -9.49
CA GLY A 182 15.59 32.17 -8.11
C GLY A 182 14.47 31.40 -7.41
N ILE A 183 14.06 30.24 -7.94
CA ILE A 183 12.94 29.47 -7.38
C ILE A 183 13.46 28.54 -6.27
N TYR A 184 13.51 29.07 -5.05
CA TYR A 184 14.00 28.35 -3.88
C TYR A 184 13.07 27.22 -3.42
N PRO A 185 13.56 26.25 -2.61
CA PRO A 185 12.72 25.19 -2.04
C PRO A 185 11.46 25.70 -1.33
N SER A 186 11.52 26.84 -0.64
CA SER A 186 10.36 27.47 0.01
C SER A 186 9.25 27.80 -0.98
N MET A 187 9.58 28.46 -2.09
CA MET A 187 8.62 28.81 -3.16
C MET A 187 8.06 27.55 -3.83
N ARG A 188 8.87 26.50 -4.00
CA ARG A 188 8.39 25.21 -4.55
C ARG A 188 7.42 24.50 -3.61
N LEU A 189 7.61 24.63 -2.30
CA LEU A 189 6.67 24.11 -1.30
C LEU A 189 5.35 24.89 -1.31
N ASP A 190 5.42 26.21 -1.44
CA ASP A 190 4.23 27.05 -1.60
C ASP A 190 3.46 26.65 -2.88
N ALA A 191 4.17 26.50 -4.01
CA ALA A 191 3.61 26.03 -5.28
C ALA A 191 2.97 24.65 -5.17
N TYR A 192 3.62 23.71 -4.46
CA TYR A 192 3.08 22.38 -4.20
C TYR A 192 1.76 22.44 -3.44
N MET A 193 1.72 23.16 -2.32
CA MET A 193 0.57 23.19 -1.42
C MET A 193 -0.62 23.96 -1.99
N LEU A 194 -0.35 24.99 -2.79
CA LEU A 194 -1.37 25.80 -3.47
C LEU A 194 -1.82 25.20 -4.81
N ASP A 195 -1.17 24.13 -5.26
CA ASP A 195 -1.36 23.50 -6.57
C ASP A 195 -1.21 24.49 -7.73
N ASP A 196 -0.17 25.33 -7.63
CA ASP A 196 0.08 26.44 -8.55
C ASP A 196 1.35 26.21 -9.38
N ASP A 197 1.14 25.88 -10.66
CA ASP A 197 2.22 25.61 -11.61
C ASP A 197 2.85 26.88 -12.22
N THR A 198 2.34 28.08 -11.90
CA THR A 198 2.89 29.35 -12.42
C THR A 198 4.28 29.68 -11.88
N TYR A 199 4.65 29.10 -10.74
CA TYR A 199 5.98 29.23 -10.14
C TYR A 199 7.09 28.58 -10.97
N PHE A 200 6.75 27.70 -11.92
CA PHE A 200 7.73 26.91 -12.66
C PHE A 200 7.85 27.38 -14.12
N PRO A 201 9.08 27.52 -14.64
CA PRO A 201 9.29 27.84 -16.05
C PRO A 201 8.87 26.68 -16.97
N GLU A 202 8.55 26.99 -18.22
CA GLU A 202 7.97 26.03 -19.18
C GLU A 202 8.83 24.77 -19.42
N TRP A 203 10.16 24.89 -19.36
CA TRP A 203 11.04 23.73 -19.54
C TRP A 203 10.83 22.67 -18.45
N VAL A 204 10.37 23.04 -17.24
CA VAL A 204 10.06 22.10 -16.16
C VAL A 204 8.87 21.24 -16.54
N LYS A 205 7.86 21.80 -17.20
CA LYS A 205 6.70 21.06 -17.71
C LYS A 205 7.10 20.13 -18.86
N ALA A 206 8.10 20.53 -19.66
CA ALA A 206 8.64 19.73 -20.75
C ALA A 206 9.58 18.60 -20.32
N LEU A 207 10.00 18.55 -19.04
CA LEU A 207 10.87 17.48 -18.54
C LEU A 207 10.25 16.09 -18.71
N PRO A 208 11.09 15.04 -18.82
CA PRO A 208 10.62 13.66 -18.86
C PRO A 208 9.71 13.34 -17.66
N TYR A 209 8.57 12.69 -17.93
CA TYR A 209 7.56 12.36 -16.92
C TYR A 209 8.11 11.53 -15.74
N SER A 210 9.20 10.79 -15.94
CA SER A 210 9.83 10.00 -14.88
C SER A 210 10.41 10.89 -13.77
N ILE A 211 10.96 12.05 -14.12
CA ILE A 211 11.66 12.95 -13.20
C ILE A 211 10.90 14.26 -12.94
N ARG A 212 9.96 14.66 -13.80
CA ARG A 212 9.24 15.94 -13.74
C ARG A 212 8.74 16.30 -12.33
N ASP A 213 7.97 15.41 -11.72
CA ASP A 213 7.38 15.64 -10.38
C ASP A 213 8.45 15.67 -9.28
N ARG A 214 9.52 14.87 -9.44
CA ARG A 214 10.63 14.81 -8.49
C ARG A 214 11.52 16.04 -8.57
N VAL A 215 11.72 16.62 -9.75
CA VAL A 215 12.43 17.89 -9.93
C VAL A 215 11.67 19.00 -9.22
N LYS A 216 10.35 19.09 -9.41
CA LYS A 216 9.52 20.08 -8.71
C LYS A 216 9.56 19.90 -7.19
N TYR A 217 9.27 18.69 -6.68
CA TYR A 217 8.89 18.53 -5.28
C TYR A 217 9.76 17.57 -4.45
N GLY A 218 10.67 16.81 -5.06
CA GLY A 218 11.40 15.71 -4.39
C GLY A 218 12.36 16.13 -3.28
N SER A 219 12.77 17.41 -3.23
CA SER A 219 13.71 17.97 -2.24
C SER A 219 13.01 18.60 -1.03
N LEU A 220 11.67 18.61 -0.97
CA LEU A 220 10.89 19.44 -0.05
C LEU A 220 10.54 18.80 1.31
N GLY A 221 10.94 17.55 1.57
CA GLY A 221 10.70 16.89 2.86
C GLY A 221 9.23 16.63 3.18
N LEU A 222 8.41 16.37 2.16
CA LEU A 222 6.97 16.11 2.27
C LEU A 222 6.63 14.79 2.99
N THR A 223 5.58 14.84 3.79
CA THR A 223 4.99 13.69 4.49
C THR A 223 3.63 13.29 3.91
N GLU A 224 3.09 12.12 4.29
CA GLU A 224 1.73 11.71 3.90
C GLU A 224 0.65 12.65 4.47
N GLU A 225 0.95 13.33 5.58
CA GLU A 225 0.09 14.40 6.14
C GLU A 225 0.07 15.63 5.24
N ASP A 226 1.20 15.94 4.61
CA ASP A 226 1.36 17.07 3.69
C ASP A 226 0.64 16.81 2.37
N GLU A 227 0.75 15.60 1.84
CA GLU A 227 0.02 15.18 0.64
C GLU A 227 -1.50 15.24 0.89
N ALA A 228 -1.95 14.78 2.06
CA ALA A 228 -3.36 14.82 2.42
C ALA A 228 -3.86 16.26 2.65
N LEU A 229 -3.04 17.12 3.26
CA LEU A 229 -3.31 18.53 3.40
C LEU A 229 -3.39 19.23 2.03
N ARG A 230 -2.47 18.94 1.10
CA ARG A 230 -2.51 19.49 -0.27
C ARG A 230 -3.81 19.15 -0.99
N VAL A 231 -4.28 17.90 -0.91
CA VAL A 231 -5.58 17.52 -1.50
C VAL A 231 -6.73 18.27 -0.82
N THR A 232 -6.67 18.42 0.50
CA THR A 232 -7.67 19.18 1.27
C THR A 232 -7.68 20.66 0.85
N LEU A 233 -6.52 21.29 0.72
CA LEU A 233 -6.37 22.66 0.20
C LEU A 233 -6.91 22.73 -1.23
N GLY A 234 -6.52 21.81 -2.12
CA GLY A 234 -6.98 21.76 -3.51
C GLY A 234 -8.51 21.68 -3.69
N ARG A 235 -9.24 21.27 -2.65
CA ARG A 235 -10.71 21.24 -2.61
C ARG A 235 -11.35 22.51 -2.06
N MET A 236 -10.60 23.32 -1.31
CA MET A 236 -11.07 24.59 -0.78
C MET A 236 -11.08 25.68 -1.86
N PRO A 237 -11.79 26.80 -1.69
CA PRO A 237 -11.62 28.00 -2.51
C PRO A 237 -10.21 28.63 -2.39
N LEU A 238 -9.70 29.27 -3.45
CA LEU A 238 -8.32 29.77 -3.54
C LEU A 238 -7.93 30.73 -2.39
N ASP A 239 -8.81 31.65 -2.01
CA ASP A 239 -8.52 32.64 -0.97
C ASP A 239 -8.30 31.97 0.39
N ARG A 240 -9.12 30.96 0.70
CA ARG A 240 -8.98 30.12 1.90
C ARG A 240 -7.75 29.25 1.85
N ARG A 241 -7.40 28.72 0.68
CA ARG A 241 -6.16 27.92 0.51
C ARG A 241 -4.96 28.73 0.94
N ARG A 242 -4.86 29.99 0.49
CA ARG A 242 -3.74 30.88 0.82
C ARG A 242 -3.69 31.19 2.31
N GLN A 243 -4.81 31.60 2.89
CA GLN A 243 -4.89 31.90 4.33
C GLN A 243 -4.55 30.69 5.21
N GLU A 244 -5.13 29.52 4.90
CA GLU A 244 -4.88 28.29 5.64
C GLU A 244 -3.44 27.80 5.44
N TRP A 245 -2.89 27.92 4.23
CA TRP A 245 -1.49 27.59 3.97
C TRP A 245 -0.53 28.51 4.73
N ASP A 246 -0.75 29.83 4.73
CA ASP A 246 0.08 30.77 5.48
C ASP A 246 0.03 30.48 6.99
N ARG A 247 -1.16 30.15 7.50
CA ARG A 247 -1.34 29.72 8.90
C ARG A 247 -0.54 28.45 9.20
N GLN A 248 -0.62 27.44 8.33
CA GLN A 248 0.09 26.17 8.49
C GLN A 248 1.61 26.34 8.33
N LYS A 249 2.06 27.19 7.40
CA LYS A 249 3.47 27.53 7.17
C LYS A 249 4.07 28.15 8.42
N LYS A 250 3.41 29.17 8.99
CA LYS A 250 3.81 29.78 10.26
C LYS A 250 3.84 28.75 11.39
N ALA A 251 2.82 27.88 11.50
CA ALA A 251 2.80 26.82 12.50
C ALA A 251 3.95 25.80 12.34
N ARG A 252 4.38 25.51 11.10
CA ARG A 252 5.53 24.64 10.82
C ARG A 252 6.85 25.30 11.18
N GLU A 253 7.01 26.59 10.92
CA GLU A 253 8.20 27.35 11.35
C GLU A 253 8.34 27.33 12.88
N TYR A 254 7.24 27.50 13.62
CA TYR A 254 7.25 27.33 15.07
C TYR A 254 7.58 25.90 15.51
N LYS A 255 7.06 24.88 14.81
CA LYS A 255 7.39 23.48 15.11
C LYS A 255 8.87 23.20 14.88
N ALA A 256 9.44 23.64 13.75
CA ALA A 256 10.84 23.47 13.42
C ALA A 256 11.75 24.19 14.44
N ALA A 257 11.39 25.39 14.88
CA ALA A 257 12.11 26.09 15.95
C ALA A 257 12.04 25.36 17.30
N LYS A 258 10.97 24.60 17.55
CA LYS A 258 10.79 23.80 18.79
C LYS A 258 11.39 22.38 18.69
N GLU A 259 11.76 21.93 17.50
CA GLU A 259 12.26 20.58 17.21
C GLU A 259 13.70 20.33 17.70
N GLU A 260 14.29 21.28 18.43
CA GLU A 260 15.54 21.05 19.16
C GLU A 260 15.41 19.90 20.18
N THR A 261 14.22 19.76 20.80
CA THR A 261 13.92 18.70 21.76
C THR A 261 13.02 17.63 21.17
N LEU A 262 13.27 16.37 21.52
CA LEU A 262 12.39 15.25 21.15
C LEU A 262 11.23 15.12 22.13
N THR A 263 10.02 14.95 21.59
CA THR A 263 8.83 14.71 22.42
C THR A 263 8.82 13.28 22.98
N LEU A 264 8.10 13.05 24.08
CA LEU A 264 7.96 11.70 24.66
C LEU A 264 7.37 10.67 23.66
N ALA A 265 6.49 11.13 22.77
CA ALA A 265 5.91 10.28 21.73
C ALA A 265 6.96 9.85 20.69
N GLU A 266 7.83 10.78 20.27
CA GLU A 266 8.95 10.49 19.36
C GLU A 266 9.97 9.55 20.02
N LEU A 267 10.34 9.79 21.28
CA LEU A 267 11.25 8.90 22.02
C LEU A 267 10.70 7.47 22.12
N ARG A 268 9.40 7.33 22.37
CA ARG A 268 8.74 6.02 22.40
C ARG A 268 8.74 5.36 21.02
N ASP A 269 8.41 6.10 19.97
CA ASP A 269 8.37 5.55 18.60
C ASP A 269 9.78 5.18 18.11
N ALA A 270 10.81 5.97 18.45
CA ALA A 270 12.22 5.68 18.21
C ALA A 270 12.70 4.43 18.96
N ARG A 271 12.40 4.33 20.26
CA ARG A 271 12.72 3.14 21.07
C ARG A 271 12.03 1.88 20.54
N GLN A 272 10.79 2.01 20.06
CA GLN A 272 10.05 0.90 19.47
C GLN A 272 10.51 0.55 18.04
N GLY A 273 11.24 1.44 17.36
CA GLY A 273 11.62 1.30 15.96
C GLY A 273 10.44 1.48 14.98
N LYS A 274 9.34 2.11 15.42
CA LYS A 274 8.19 2.40 14.54
C LYS A 274 8.48 3.64 13.70
N ARG A 275 8.31 3.51 12.39
CA ARG A 275 8.51 4.61 11.44
C ARG A 275 7.16 5.10 10.92
N ARG A 276 6.78 6.33 11.29
CA ARG A 276 5.57 7.00 10.76
C ARG A 276 5.76 7.37 9.30
N PHE A 277 6.90 7.97 8.99
CA PHE A 277 7.31 8.29 7.63
C PHE A 277 8.14 7.13 7.07
N HIS A 278 7.46 6.17 6.44
CA HIS A 278 8.08 4.95 5.92
C HIS A 278 8.31 4.97 4.40
N TRP A 279 8.24 6.13 3.75
CA TRP A 279 8.51 6.21 2.30
C TRP A 279 9.92 5.73 1.95
N LEU A 280 10.94 6.14 2.71
CA LEU A 280 12.31 5.66 2.51
C LEU A 280 12.41 4.14 2.68
N GLN A 281 11.68 3.57 3.64
CA GLN A 281 11.60 2.13 3.82
C GLN A 281 10.97 1.45 2.60
N ARG A 282 9.87 1.99 2.04
CA ARG A 282 9.27 1.49 0.79
C ARG A 282 10.24 1.56 -0.39
N LYS A 283 10.95 2.68 -0.57
CA LYS A 283 12.00 2.84 -1.60
C LYS A 283 13.10 1.78 -1.48
N ARG A 284 13.60 1.54 -0.26
CA ARG A 284 14.62 0.53 0.02
C ARG A 284 14.10 -0.89 -0.18
N GLN A 285 12.86 -1.18 0.25
CA GLN A 285 12.20 -2.46 0.04
C GLN A 285 12.03 -2.75 -1.45
N LYS A 286 11.59 -1.76 -2.24
CA LYS A 286 11.49 -1.88 -3.69
C LYS A 286 12.84 -2.15 -4.34
N ARG A 287 13.90 -1.43 -3.93
CA ARG A 287 15.28 -1.70 -4.40
C ARG A 287 15.71 -3.13 -4.06
N ALA A 288 15.47 -3.60 -2.83
CA ALA A 288 15.78 -4.96 -2.41
C ALA A 288 14.97 -6.01 -3.20
N SER A 289 13.69 -5.75 -3.49
CA SER A 289 12.86 -6.62 -4.32
C SER A 289 13.35 -6.68 -5.77
N MET A 290 13.78 -5.55 -6.35
CA MET A 290 14.40 -5.52 -7.68
C MET A 290 15.69 -6.34 -7.70
N LEU A 291 16.57 -6.16 -6.72
CA LEU A 291 17.81 -6.95 -6.57
C LEU A 291 17.50 -8.45 -6.43
N ARG A 292 16.55 -8.82 -5.56
CA ARG A 292 16.12 -10.22 -5.40
C ARG A 292 15.60 -10.80 -6.71
N ARG A 293 14.81 -10.04 -7.47
CA ARG A 293 14.30 -10.53 -8.77
C ARG A 293 15.42 -10.70 -9.80
N LEU A 294 16.44 -9.84 -9.79
CA LEU A 294 17.62 -10.00 -10.64
C LEU A 294 18.42 -11.24 -10.25
N THR A 295 18.68 -11.45 -8.95
CA THR A 295 19.45 -12.59 -8.43
C THR A 295 18.76 -13.92 -8.70
N LEU A 296 17.42 -13.98 -8.63
CA LEU A 296 16.64 -15.20 -8.92
C LEU A 296 16.90 -15.77 -10.32
N ARG A 297 17.32 -14.94 -11.29
CA ARG A 297 17.62 -15.39 -12.64
C ARG A 297 19.09 -15.78 -12.82
N LYS A 298 20.00 -14.96 -12.29
CA LYS A 298 21.45 -15.18 -12.36
C LYS A 298 22.05 -14.91 -10.97
N PRO A 299 22.20 -15.94 -10.13
CA PRO A 299 22.68 -15.78 -8.76
C PRO A 299 24.09 -15.18 -8.69
N GLU A 300 24.99 -15.63 -9.57
CA GLU A 300 26.40 -15.20 -9.63
C GLU A 300 26.57 -13.72 -9.96
N ALA A 301 25.64 -13.11 -10.71
CA ALA A 301 25.78 -11.73 -11.16
C ALA A 301 25.57 -10.68 -10.06
N PHE A 302 24.92 -11.06 -8.95
CA PHE A 302 24.55 -10.17 -7.86
C PHE A 302 24.73 -10.88 -6.51
N GLU A 303 25.82 -11.63 -6.38
CA GLU A 303 26.20 -12.25 -5.12
C GLU A 303 26.49 -11.17 -4.05
N LEU A 304 25.96 -11.35 -2.85
CA LEU A 304 26.14 -10.39 -1.75
C LEU A 304 27.57 -10.42 -1.21
N TRP A 305 28.14 -11.62 -1.14
CA TRP A 305 29.51 -11.85 -0.74
C TRP A 305 30.17 -12.77 -1.79
N PRO A 306 31.38 -12.44 -2.27
CA PRO A 306 32.07 -13.21 -3.30
C PRO A 306 32.33 -14.64 -2.84
N SER A 307 31.84 -15.61 -3.61
CA SER A 307 31.92 -17.04 -3.29
C SER A 307 33.35 -17.59 -3.18
N THR A 308 34.33 -16.98 -3.87
CA THR A 308 35.74 -17.39 -3.86
C THR A 308 36.52 -16.88 -2.66
N LEU A 309 36.04 -15.84 -1.97
CA LEU A 309 36.74 -15.20 -0.87
C LEU A 309 36.25 -15.73 0.48
N VAL A 310 37.22 -15.99 1.36
CA VAL A 310 36.93 -16.40 2.71
C VAL A 310 36.48 -15.21 3.55
N ASP A 311 35.39 -15.37 4.29
CA ASP A 311 34.88 -14.37 5.21
C ASP A 311 35.48 -14.55 6.63
N TYR A 312 36.44 -13.69 6.99
CA TYR A 312 37.01 -13.69 8.34
C TYR A 312 35.99 -13.26 9.41
N SER A 313 35.01 -12.41 9.06
CA SER A 313 33.95 -12.03 9.99
C SER A 313 33.05 -13.23 10.31
N GLN A 314 32.81 -14.12 9.34
CA GLN A 314 32.13 -15.39 9.57
C GLN A 314 32.95 -16.32 10.50
N ARG A 315 34.29 -16.32 10.40
CA ARG A 315 35.15 -17.08 11.32
C ARG A 315 35.06 -16.54 12.75
N ILE A 316 35.04 -15.22 12.92
CA ILE A 316 34.83 -14.59 14.24
C ILE A 316 33.45 -14.94 14.78
N ALA A 317 32.40 -14.85 13.95
CA ALA A 317 31.06 -15.26 14.34
C ALA A 317 30.98 -16.75 14.69
N PHE A 318 31.73 -17.61 14.01
CA PHE A 318 31.83 -19.04 14.31
C PHE A 318 32.48 -19.28 15.68
N ILE A 319 33.55 -18.55 16.02
CA ILE A 319 34.15 -18.59 17.37
C ILE A 319 33.15 -18.07 18.41
N ALA A 320 32.43 -16.98 18.12
CA ALA A 320 31.39 -16.45 19.00
C ALA A 320 30.26 -17.47 19.23
N GLN A 321 29.88 -18.27 18.23
CA GLN A 321 28.93 -19.38 18.39
C GLN A 321 29.47 -20.49 19.30
N HIS A 322 30.79 -20.77 19.30
CA HIS A 322 31.37 -21.71 20.25
C HIS A 322 31.24 -21.19 21.68
N VAL A 323 31.50 -19.89 21.88
CA VAL A 323 31.35 -19.22 23.17
C VAL A 323 29.89 -19.22 23.63
N GLU A 324 28.95 -18.85 22.76
CA GLU A 324 27.50 -18.84 23.05
C GLU A 324 26.99 -20.22 23.50
N ASN A 325 27.47 -21.29 22.87
CA ASN A 325 27.07 -22.66 23.20
C ASN A 325 27.90 -23.29 24.33
N GLY A 326 28.86 -22.56 24.91
CA GLY A 326 29.71 -23.04 26.01
C GLY A 326 30.64 -24.19 25.62
N LEU A 327 31.06 -24.26 24.35
CA LEU A 327 32.01 -25.27 23.88
C LEU A 327 33.45 -24.79 24.14
N ASP A 328 34.27 -25.64 24.75
CA ASP A 328 35.68 -25.32 25.04
C ASP A 328 36.49 -25.26 23.73
N THR A 329 37.10 -24.09 23.46
CA THR A 329 37.84 -23.83 22.22
C THR A 329 39.35 -23.97 22.36
N LYS A 330 39.89 -23.98 23.60
CA LYS A 330 41.31 -24.15 23.94
C LYS A 330 42.33 -23.30 23.14
N GLY A 331 41.89 -22.23 22.47
CA GLY A 331 42.73 -21.42 21.59
C GLY A 331 43.24 -22.14 20.32
N GLN A 332 42.67 -23.30 19.96
CA GLN A 332 43.07 -24.06 18.77
C GLN A 332 42.25 -23.63 17.54
N TRP A 333 42.90 -23.44 16.39
CA TRP A 333 42.25 -23.13 15.11
C TRP A 333 42.84 -23.97 13.97
N PRO A 334 42.03 -24.54 13.05
CA PRO A 334 40.56 -24.45 12.94
C PRO A 334 39.79 -25.30 13.96
N LEU A 335 38.59 -24.84 14.35
CA LEU A 335 37.66 -25.55 15.22
C LEU A 335 36.74 -26.49 14.41
N ASP A 336 36.21 -27.56 15.02
CA ASP A 336 35.33 -28.53 14.35
C ASP A 336 33.88 -28.01 14.22
N PRO A 337 33.37 -27.77 12.99
CA PRO A 337 31.98 -27.38 12.78
C PRO A 337 30.95 -28.42 13.23
N GLN A 338 31.26 -29.71 13.14
CA GLN A 338 30.32 -30.76 13.54
C GLN A 338 30.17 -30.82 15.05
N GLU A 339 31.25 -30.63 15.78
CA GLU A 339 31.24 -30.52 17.23
C GLU A 339 30.40 -29.32 17.69
N LEU A 340 30.55 -28.15 17.04
CA LEU A 340 29.69 -27.00 17.30
C LEU A 340 28.20 -27.32 17.06
N ALA A 341 27.86 -27.99 15.95
CA ALA A 341 26.48 -28.39 15.68
C ALA A 341 25.89 -29.29 16.78
N ARG A 342 26.67 -30.27 17.24
CA ARG A 342 26.26 -31.19 18.32
C ARG A 342 26.11 -30.43 19.63
N ALA A 343 27.05 -29.54 19.95
CA ALA A 343 27.00 -28.69 21.13
C ALA A 343 25.76 -27.78 21.11
N ARG A 344 25.43 -27.16 19.97
CA ARG A 344 24.22 -26.33 19.80
C ARG A 344 22.93 -27.11 20.05
N VAL A 345 22.82 -28.32 19.49
CA VAL A 345 21.65 -29.19 19.72
C VAL A 345 21.56 -29.62 21.17
N ARG A 346 22.69 -30.00 21.79
CA ARG A 346 22.74 -30.36 23.21
C ARG A 346 22.34 -29.19 24.10
N ARG A 347 22.90 -28.00 23.86
CA ARG A 347 22.58 -26.77 24.59
C ARG A 347 21.09 -26.43 24.51
N SER A 348 20.49 -26.52 23.33
CA SER A 348 19.05 -26.31 23.14
C SER A 348 18.18 -27.33 23.90
N GLN A 349 18.63 -28.58 24.07
CA GLN A 349 17.92 -29.59 24.85
C GLN A 349 18.08 -29.39 26.36
N GLU A 350 19.27 -28.98 26.79
CA GLU A 350 19.53 -28.58 28.18
C GLU A 350 18.72 -27.34 28.56
N GLU A 351 18.66 -26.34 27.69
CA GLU A 351 17.82 -25.13 27.85
C GLU A 351 16.32 -25.46 27.89
N ALA A 352 15.89 -26.46 27.13
CA ALA A 352 14.51 -26.96 27.22
C ALA A 352 14.24 -27.74 28.53
N GLU A 353 15.26 -28.02 29.35
CA GLU A 353 15.20 -28.76 30.62
C GLU A 353 14.58 -30.18 30.48
N ARG A 354 14.61 -30.76 29.28
CA ARG A 354 13.99 -32.07 28.97
C ARG A 354 14.92 -33.26 29.19
N THR A 355 16.01 -33.09 29.92
CA THR A 355 17.08 -34.09 30.10
C THR A 355 16.56 -35.44 30.62
N PHE A 356 15.63 -35.42 31.58
CA PHE A 356 15.00 -36.63 32.14
C PHE A 356 13.72 -37.07 31.40
N LEU A 357 13.16 -36.21 30.55
CA LEU A 357 11.88 -36.40 29.85
C LEU A 357 12.05 -36.67 28.35
N LEU A 358 13.24 -37.14 27.94
CA LEU A 358 13.51 -37.47 26.54
C LEU A 358 12.67 -38.68 26.10
N ASN A 359 11.86 -38.48 25.08
CA ASN A 359 11.10 -39.54 24.44
C ASN A 359 12.01 -40.50 23.66
N THR A 360 11.53 -41.71 23.36
CA THR A 360 12.28 -42.71 22.60
C THR A 360 12.74 -42.19 21.23
N GLU A 361 11.90 -41.42 20.54
CA GLU A 361 12.23 -40.76 19.27
C GLU A 361 13.29 -39.65 19.42
N GLU A 362 13.26 -38.90 20.53
CA GLU A 362 14.27 -37.88 20.83
C GLU A 362 15.62 -38.53 21.13
N LYS A 363 15.64 -39.63 21.89
CA LYS A 363 16.85 -40.43 22.16
C LYS A 363 17.43 -41.05 20.88
N LYS A 364 16.60 -41.57 19.98
CA LYS A 364 17.04 -42.11 18.68
C LYS A 364 17.66 -41.04 17.79
N THR A 365 17.02 -39.87 17.69
CA THR A 365 17.54 -38.77 16.86
C THR A 365 18.86 -38.21 17.41
N LEU A 366 19.00 -38.11 18.73
CA LEU A 366 20.25 -37.77 19.40
C LEU A 366 21.37 -38.75 19.08
N LYS A 367 21.12 -40.05 19.26
CA LYS A 367 22.10 -41.10 18.95
C LYS A 367 22.55 -41.08 17.49
N ARG A 368 21.63 -40.78 16.57
CA ARG A 368 21.93 -40.68 15.14
C ARG A 368 22.75 -39.43 14.79
N LYS A 369 22.60 -38.31 15.52
CA LYS A 369 23.38 -37.08 15.35
C LYS A 369 24.76 -37.13 16.00
N THR A 370 24.93 -37.92 17.07
CA THR A 370 26.23 -38.10 17.73
C THR A 370 27.13 -39.10 17.00
N THR A 371 26.54 -40.04 16.23
CA THR A 371 27.31 -40.98 15.42
C THR A 371 27.79 -40.30 14.13
N SER A 372 29.11 -40.32 13.89
CA SER A 372 29.74 -39.78 12.68
C SER A 372 29.23 -40.50 11.43
N SER A 373 28.27 -39.91 10.73
CA SER A 373 27.82 -40.36 9.40
C SER A 373 28.60 -39.60 8.35
N ASN A 374 29.43 -40.31 7.56
CA ASN A 374 30.35 -39.73 6.58
C ASN A 374 29.68 -38.93 5.46
N ASP A 375 28.39 -39.15 5.17
CA ASP A 375 27.74 -38.57 3.99
C ASP A 375 26.82 -37.37 4.31
N ASN A 376 26.53 -37.07 5.58
CA ASN A 376 25.55 -36.04 5.96
C ASN A 376 26.14 -35.01 6.95
N ASN A 377 26.50 -33.83 6.44
CA ASN A 377 27.02 -32.74 7.27
C ASN A 377 25.90 -32.13 8.15
N ILE A 378 25.96 -32.40 9.46
CA ILE A 378 24.97 -31.93 10.45
C ILE A 378 24.84 -30.40 10.46
N MET A 379 25.94 -29.67 10.24
CA MET A 379 25.89 -28.20 10.16
C MET A 379 25.07 -27.72 8.98
N GLN A 380 25.18 -28.38 7.82
CA GLN A 380 24.37 -28.03 6.65
C GLN A 380 22.89 -28.31 6.89
N MET A 381 22.57 -29.42 7.57
CA MET A 381 21.19 -29.71 7.97
C MET A 381 20.63 -28.69 8.96
N LEU A 382 21.41 -28.27 9.96
CA LEU A 382 20.97 -27.24 10.92
C LEU A 382 20.76 -25.90 10.22
N ARG A 383 21.65 -25.51 9.30
CA ARG A 383 21.46 -24.30 8.48
C ARG A 383 20.20 -24.39 7.60
N ALA A 384 19.89 -25.57 7.06
CA ALA A 384 18.64 -25.79 6.32
C ALA A 384 17.41 -25.71 7.23
N LEU A 385 17.48 -26.22 8.47
CA LEU A 385 16.40 -26.11 9.46
C LEU A 385 16.19 -24.68 9.97
N ASP A 386 17.25 -23.87 10.02
CA ASP A 386 17.18 -22.44 10.37
C ASP A 386 16.45 -21.62 9.29
N THR A 387 16.21 -22.17 8.08
CA THR A 387 15.41 -21.48 7.05
C THR A 387 13.91 -21.50 7.42
N PRO A 388 13.26 -20.33 7.62
CA PRO A 388 11.86 -20.27 8.03
C PRO A 388 10.92 -20.48 6.83
N GLU A 389 10.96 -21.67 6.23
CA GLU A 389 10.08 -22.03 5.12
C GLU A 389 8.67 -22.41 5.59
N LYS A 390 7.68 -22.11 4.75
CA LYS A 390 6.28 -22.41 5.08
C LYS A 390 6.03 -23.92 4.94
N PRO A 391 5.45 -24.60 5.95
CA PRO A 391 5.18 -26.03 5.85
C PRO A 391 4.07 -26.34 4.83
N PHE A 392 4.15 -27.54 4.25
CA PHE A 392 3.10 -28.09 3.40
C PHE A 392 1.89 -28.55 4.23
N ARG A 393 0.70 -28.49 3.63
CA ARG A 393 -0.54 -29.02 4.23
C ARG A 393 -0.79 -30.44 3.73
N ARG A 394 -1.37 -31.31 4.57
CA ARG A 394 -1.78 -32.66 4.17
C ARG A 394 -2.85 -32.58 3.06
N LEU A 395 -2.67 -33.39 2.01
CA LEU A 395 -3.57 -33.45 0.85
C LEU A 395 -4.13 -34.86 0.68
N SER A 396 -5.31 -34.96 0.06
CA SER A 396 -5.84 -36.24 -0.43
C SER A 396 -4.94 -36.78 -1.56
N ARG A 397 -4.82 -38.11 -1.66
CA ARG A 397 -3.97 -38.81 -2.65
C ARG A 397 -4.25 -38.35 -4.08
N LYS A 398 -5.52 -38.23 -4.48
CA LYS A 398 -5.91 -37.76 -5.83
C LYS A 398 -5.49 -36.31 -6.08
N VAL A 399 -5.65 -35.43 -5.07
CA VAL A 399 -5.26 -34.02 -5.18
C VAL A 399 -3.74 -33.87 -5.23
N TYR A 400 -3.02 -34.68 -4.47
CA TYR A 400 -1.56 -34.74 -4.49
C TYR A 400 -1.06 -35.22 -5.87
N ALA A 401 -1.58 -36.33 -6.40
CA ALA A 401 -1.21 -36.84 -7.72
C ALA A 401 -1.48 -35.80 -8.82
N ASN A 402 -2.63 -35.14 -8.79
CA ASN A 402 -2.95 -34.06 -9.73
C ASN A 402 -2.00 -32.87 -9.59
N ARG A 403 -1.54 -32.56 -8.37
CA ARG A 403 -0.57 -31.49 -8.11
C ARG A 403 0.81 -31.86 -8.65
N VAL A 404 1.29 -33.06 -8.37
CA VAL A 404 2.56 -33.57 -8.91
C VAL A 404 2.52 -33.52 -10.43
N ASN A 405 1.44 -34.00 -11.04
CA ASN A 405 1.27 -33.93 -12.50
C ASN A 405 1.31 -32.48 -13.02
N ALA A 406 0.61 -31.55 -12.36
CA ALA A 406 0.61 -30.14 -12.76
C ALA A 406 1.96 -29.43 -12.55
N ILE A 407 2.76 -29.85 -11.57
CA ILE A 407 4.13 -29.37 -11.35
C ILE A 407 5.05 -29.89 -12.46
N VAL A 408 4.95 -31.19 -12.81
CA VAL A 408 5.70 -31.78 -13.93
C VAL A 408 5.38 -31.06 -15.25
N HIS A 409 4.13 -30.68 -15.46
CA HIS A 409 3.71 -29.89 -16.62
C HIS A 409 4.05 -28.38 -16.52
N GLY A 410 4.56 -27.90 -15.39
CA GLY A 410 5.01 -26.51 -15.21
C GLY A 410 3.91 -25.45 -15.06
N ASP A 411 2.66 -25.82 -14.76
CA ASP A 411 1.55 -24.84 -14.58
C ASP A 411 1.30 -24.45 -13.11
N GLN A 412 1.75 -25.29 -12.16
CA GLN A 412 1.62 -25.07 -10.72
C GLN A 412 2.97 -25.06 -10.01
N ASP A 413 3.02 -24.33 -8.90
CA ASP A 413 4.13 -24.44 -7.95
C ASP A 413 3.93 -25.57 -6.92
N GLU A 414 4.95 -25.78 -6.09
CA GLU A 414 4.99 -26.78 -5.03
C GLU A 414 3.81 -26.69 -4.03
N TYR A 415 3.30 -25.47 -3.77
CA TYR A 415 2.16 -25.25 -2.89
C TYR A 415 0.81 -25.36 -3.61
N GLY A 416 0.79 -25.61 -4.91
CA GLY A 416 -0.39 -25.74 -5.76
C GLY A 416 -0.98 -24.41 -6.24
N ARG A 417 -0.24 -23.31 -6.16
CA ARG A 417 -0.66 -22.02 -6.73
C ARG A 417 -0.39 -22.08 -8.24
N LYS A 418 -1.39 -21.71 -9.04
CA LYS A 418 -1.28 -21.68 -10.51
C LYS A 418 -0.55 -20.42 -10.95
N TYR A 419 0.51 -20.56 -11.76
CA TYR A 419 1.36 -19.45 -12.16
C TYR A 419 0.56 -18.33 -12.86
N ARG A 420 -0.22 -18.67 -13.90
CA ARG A 420 -1.03 -17.70 -14.66
C ARG A 420 -2.03 -16.92 -13.80
N LYS A 421 -2.64 -17.59 -12.80
CA LYS A 421 -3.59 -16.93 -11.89
C LYS A 421 -2.89 -15.98 -10.93
N MET A 422 -1.72 -16.37 -10.42
CA MET A 422 -0.93 -15.53 -9.52
C MET A 422 -0.34 -14.32 -10.24
N GLU A 423 0.15 -14.49 -11.47
CA GLU A 423 0.62 -13.40 -12.32
C GLU A 423 -0.49 -12.36 -12.56
N SER A 424 -1.68 -12.81 -12.96
CA SER A 424 -2.83 -11.91 -13.19
C SER A 424 -3.25 -11.16 -11.92
N ARG A 425 -3.28 -11.85 -10.77
CA ARG A 425 -3.60 -11.25 -9.46
C ARG A 425 -2.54 -10.29 -8.94
N ALA A 426 -1.27 -10.51 -9.28
CA ALA A 426 -0.17 -9.63 -8.89
C ALA A 426 -0.14 -8.36 -9.76
N ARG A 427 -0.45 -8.48 -11.06
CA ARG A 427 -0.43 -7.35 -12.01
C ARG A 427 -1.67 -6.45 -11.94
N ARG A 428 -2.86 -7.03 -11.79
CA ARG A 428 -4.13 -6.29 -11.86
C ARG A 428 -4.72 -6.04 -10.47
N ARG A 429 -5.51 -4.98 -10.35
CA ARG A 429 -6.30 -4.71 -9.14
C ARG A 429 -7.37 -5.79 -8.95
N ILE A 430 -7.55 -6.24 -7.71
CA ILE A 430 -8.59 -7.21 -7.32
C ILE A 430 -9.74 -6.51 -6.61
N ARG A 431 -9.46 -5.44 -5.85
CA ARG A 431 -10.48 -4.69 -5.10
C ARG A 431 -11.49 -4.05 -6.07
N PRO A 432 -12.80 -4.33 -5.95
CA PRO A 432 -13.83 -3.62 -6.69
C PRO A 432 -14.02 -2.21 -6.13
N TYR A 433 -14.65 -1.34 -6.91
CA TYR A 433 -15.19 -0.09 -6.36
C TYR A 433 -16.50 -0.38 -5.63
N GLU A 434 -16.70 0.22 -4.46
CA GLU A 434 -17.89 0.03 -3.64
C GLU A 434 -18.98 1.08 -3.97
N SER A 435 -18.63 2.18 -4.65
CA SER A 435 -19.57 3.23 -5.04
C SER A 435 -19.05 4.08 -6.20
N LEU A 436 -19.95 4.71 -6.96
CA LEU A 436 -19.60 5.70 -7.99
C LEU A 436 -18.84 6.90 -7.40
N GLY A 437 -19.20 7.34 -6.19
CA GLY A 437 -18.47 8.41 -5.50
C GLY A 437 -17.03 8.03 -5.17
N GLU A 438 -16.79 6.75 -4.86
CA GLU A 438 -15.43 6.24 -4.65
C GLU A 438 -14.64 6.19 -5.97
N MET A 439 -15.31 5.84 -7.07
CA MET A 439 -14.70 5.86 -8.40
C MET A 439 -14.33 7.28 -8.84
N ALA A 440 -15.19 8.27 -8.56
CA ALA A 440 -14.91 9.68 -8.82
C ALA A 440 -13.71 10.18 -7.98
N LEU A 441 -13.72 9.91 -6.67
CA LEU A 441 -12.59 10.20 -5.78
C LEU A 441 -11.29 9.55 -6.27
N SER A 442 -11.36 8.30 -6.71
CA SER A 442 -10.20 7.61 -7.27
C SER A 442 -9.74 8.17 -8.60
N LYS A 443 -10.60 8.87 -9.36
CA LYS A 443 -10.22 9.54 -10.62
C LYS A 443 -9.55 10.89 -10.33
N GLU A 444 -10.06 11.62 -9.35
CA GLU A 444 -9.50 12.88 -8.84
C GLU A 444 -8.06 12.68 -8.35
N VAL A 445 -7.85 11.83 -7.34
CA VAL A 445 -6.56 11.64 -6.66
C VAL A 445 -5.57 10.77 -7.47
N ARG A 446 -5.96 10.28 -8.65
CA ARG A 446 -5.06 9.43 -9.47
C ARG A 446 -3.99 10.23 -10.22
N LYS A 447 -4.26 11.50 -10.54
CA LYS A 447 -3.35 12.37 -11.29
C LYS A 447 -2.42 13.19 -10.38
N GLU A 448 -2.28 12.78 -9.12
CA GLU A 448 -1.38 13.45 -8.18
C GLU A 448 0.10 13.24 -8.54
N PRO A 449 0.94 14.29 -8.45
CA PRO A 449 2.36 14.22 -8.73
C PRO A 449 3.07 13.25 -7.78
N ARG A 450 3.99 12.47 -8.34
CA ARG A 450 4.75 11.47 -7.58
C ARG A 450 6.06 12.06 -7.06
N VAL A 451 6.02 12.57 -5.84
CA VAL A 451 7.16 13.24 -5.19
C VAL A 451 8.38 12.33 -5.04
N TYR A 452 8.17 11.06 -4.71
CA TYR A 452 9.26 10.16 -4.32
C TYR A 452 9.28 8.81 -5.05
N ALA A 453 8.39 8.63 -6.02
CA ALA A 453 8.36 7.47 -6.91
C ALA A 453 8.71 7.90 -8.34
N SER A 454 9.04 6.92 -9.19
CA SER A 454 9.04 7.18 -10.63
C SER A 454 7.64 7.64 -11.05
N GLY A 455 7.60 8.79 -11.74
CA GLY A 455 6.39 9.30 -12.36
C GLY A 455 5.85 8.32 -13.39
N LEU A 456 4.52 8.33 -13.56
CA LEU A 456 3.84 7.68 -14.68
C LEU A 456 3.60 8.74 -15.76
N ASN A 457 3.55 8.32 -17.02
CA ASN A 457 3.18 9.24 -18.08
C ASN A 457 1.68 9.54 -18.00
N HIS A 458 1.35 10.76 -17.57
CA HIS A 458 -0.02 11.28 -17.58
C HIS A 458 -0.23 12.05 -18.88
N THR A 459 -0.67 11.34 -19.93
CA THR A 459 -1.05 12.00 -21.18
C THR A 459 -2.34 12.79 -20.98
N ASP A 460 -2.49 13.90 -21.71
CA ASP A 460 -3.67 14.78 -21.62
C ASP A 460 -4.97 14.00 -21.88
N ASP A 461 -4.90 13.04 -22.80
CA ASP A 461 -5.99 12.16 -23.21
C ASP A 461 -6.16 10.89 -22.35
N GLU A 462 -5.42 10.71 -21.24
CA GLU A 462 -5.48 9.48 -20.43
C GLU A 462 -6.91 9.13 -19.98
N HIS A 463 -7.73 10.16 -19.71
CA HIS A 463 -9.12 10.04 -19.26
C HIS A 463 -10.15 10.44 -20.31
N TRP A 464 -9.71 10.83 -21.50
CA TRP A 464 -10.62 11.13 -22.58
C TRP A 464 -11.21 9.83 -23.16
N PRO A 465 -12.39 9.87 -23.78
CA PRO A 465 -12.96 8.71 -24.43
C PRO A 465 -11.98 8.10 -25.44
N LYS A 466 -11.53 6.87 -25.19
CA LYS A 466 -10.54 6.17 -26.04
C LYS A 466 -11.18 5.44 -27.21
N HIS A 467 -12.51 5.41 -27.29
CA HIS A 467 -13.24 4.70 -28.32
C HIS A 467 -12.83 5.10 -29.75
N THR A 468 -12.52 6.39 -29.97
CA THR A 468 -12.05 6.91 -31.27
C THR A 468 -10.53 6.91 -31.43
N LYS A 469 -9.78 6.60 -30.36
CA LYS A 469 -8.31 6.56 -30.34
C LYS A 469 -7.76 5.15 -30.51
N SER A 470 -8.45 4.16 -29.93
CA SER A 470 -8.10 2.75 -30.00
C SER A 470 -8.72 2.12 -31.24
N TRP A 471 -7.89 1.55 -32.10
CA TRP A 471 -8.33 0.84 -33.30
C TRP A 471 -9.33 -0.29 -33.02
N ALA A 472 -9.22 -0.93 -31.86
CA ALA A 472 -9.99 -2.14 -31.54
C ALA A 472 -11.31 -1.87 -30.79
N ASP A 473 -11.52 -0.65 -30.27
CA ASP A 473 -12.66 -0.36 -29.40
C ASP A 473 -13.98 -0.26 -30.18
N GLY A 474 -13.94 -0.09 -31.50
CA GLY A 474 -15.10 -0.06 -32.41
C GLY A 474 -15.20 -1.26 -33.36
N MET A 475 -14.26 -2.21 -33.33
CA MET A 475 -14.29 -3.38 -34.22
C MET A 475 -15.28 -4.47 -33.71
N PRO A 476 -15.85 -5.29 -34.62
CA PRO A 476 -16.69 -6.41 -34.24
C PRO A 476 -16.02 -7.33 -33.23
N SER A 477 -16.71 -7.66 -32.13
CA SER A 477 -16.15 -8.40 -31.00
C SER A 477 -17.06 -9.53 -30.57
N ILE A 478 -16.53 -10.76 -30.62
CA ILE A 478 -17.22 -11.98 -30.17
C ILE A 478 -17.67 -11.86 -28.69
N ARG A 479 -16.95 -11.11 -27.86
CA ARG A 479 -17.29 -10.96 -26.43
C ARG A 479 -18.37 -9.92 -26.17
N TYR A 480 -18.41 -8.86 -26.97
CA TYR A 480 -19.38 -7.77 -26.80
C TYR A 480 -20.57 -7.86 -27.77
N ALA A 481 -20.60 -8.92 -28.59
CA ALA A 481 -21.64 -9.23 -29.56
C ALA A 481 -21.91 -8.06 -30.51
N ALA A 482 -21.13 -8.01 -31.59
CA ALA A 482 -21.38 -7.22 -32.80
C ALA A 482 -21.15 -8.13 -34.01
#